data_AF-A0A1Q3C0X4-F1
#
_entry.id   AF-A0A1Q3C0X4-F1
#
_cell.length_a   1.000
_cell.length_b   1.000
_cell.length_c   1.000
_cell.angle_alpha   90.00
_cell.angle_beta   90.00
_cell.angle_gamma   90.00
#
_symmetry.space_group_name_H-M   'P 1'
#
loop_
_entity.id
_entity.type
_entity.pdbx_description
1 polymer ?
#
loop_
_entity_poly.entity_id
_entity_poly.type
_entity_poly.pdbx_seq_one_letter_code
_entity_poly.pdbx_strand_id
1 'polypeptide(L)'
;MWDRLEVTYEGINQVKDTKISMLVHEYELFQMHEDEDIKSMFTRFTNIINALQSLDKTFSNRHYKSDFPRLKKKEFIKKKKEMVATWDDSDESSSDEDTREQVAQLALMVFEEEKEEESEEVTYDELIIMCEKYNSKIASLKKKVRTLINENDELKTIDLTKEINSNDVEIDFLENEVAHLEEENKNLKVEVDALKKTLSKFSSSSEKLENLLGMQRCVFDKAGLGYEEMNNVKHYQNFFERKEMIEKNKVEMFLLKGKLQKLFVNIVVR
;
A
#
# COMPACT_ATOMS: atom_id res chain seq x y z
N MET A 1 -6.30 46.09 -23.33
CA MET A 1 -5.63 44.78 -23.59
C MET A 1 -5.46 43.99 -22.29
N TRP A 2 -5.06 44.63 -21.19
CA TRP A 2 -4.95 44.01 -19.86
C TRP A 2 -6.29 43.53 -19.30
N ASP A 3 -7.37 44.29 -19.46
CA ASP A 3 -8.71 43.90 -18.99
C ASP A 3 -9.22 42.60 -19.67
N ARG A 4 -8.77 42.34 -20.91
CA ARG A 4 -9.13 41.10 -21.63
C ARG A 4 -8.33 39.89 -21.14
N LEU A 5 -7.16 40.11 -20.53
CA LEU A 5 -6.33 39.08 -19.91
C LEU A 5 -6.82 38.78 -18.49
N GLU A 6 -7.27 39.78 -17.75
CA GLU A 6 -7.88 39.67 -16.42
C GLU A 6 -9.18 38.88 -16.47
N VAL A 7 -10.08 39.17 -17.43
CA VAL A 7 -11.30 38.38 -17.64
C VAL A 7 -11.01 36.91 -17.98
N THR A 8 -9.94 36.63 -18.74
CA THR A 8 -9.53 35.23 -18.99
C THR A 8 -8.89 34.57 -17.76
N TYR A 9 -8.19 35.33 -16.91
CA TYR A 9 -7.53 34.83 -15.71
C TYR A 9 -8.53 34.58 -14.57
N GLU A 10 -9.47 35.50 -14.35
CA GLU A 10 -10.62 35.30 -13.46
C GLU A 10 -11.52 34.16 -13.95
N GLY A 11 -11.76 34.05 -15.26
CA GLY A 11 -12.49 32.93 -15.85
C GLY A 11 -11.82 31.57 -15.59
N ILE A 12 -10.49 31.50 -15.62
CA ILE A 12 -9.74 30.27 -15.30
C ILE A 12 -9.89 29.88 -13.81
N ASN A 13 -9.97 30.86 -12.90
CA ASN A 13 -10.16 30.59 -11.48
C ASN A 13 -11.61 30.20 -11.18
N GLN A 14 -12.60 30.92 -11.73
CA GLN A 14 -14.01 30.57 -11.58
C GLN A 14 -14.35 29.18 -12.14
N VAL A 15 -13.77 28.82 -13.29
CA VAL A 15 -13.93 27.47 -13.88
C VAL A 15 -13.29 26.39 -13.01
N LYS A 16 -12.22 26.70 -12.27
CA LYS A 16 -11.61 25.76 -11.31
C LYS A 16 -12.42 25.66 -10.03
N ASP A 17 -12.88 26.77 -9.47
CA ASP A 17 -13.68 26.81 -8.24
C ASP A 17 -15.01 26.08 -8.42
N THR A 18 -15.66 26.28 -9.58
CA THR A 18 -16.85 25.50 -9.96
C THR A 18 -16.54 24.00 -10.08
N LYS A 19 -15.40 23.63 -10.67
CA LYS A 19 -14.97 22.23 -10.76
C LYS A 19 -14.65 21.61 -9.40
N ILE A 20 -14.06 22.36 -8.47
CA ILE A 20 -13.87 21.93 -7.07
C ILE A 20 -15.22 21.71 -6.42
N SER A 21 -16.11 22.70 -6.53
CA SER A 21 -17.45 22.64 -5.92
C SER A 21 -18.25 21.44 -6.45
N MET A 22 -18.16 21.13 -7.74
CA MET A 22 -18.78 19.94 -8.32
C MET A 22 -18.20 18.63 -7.77
N LEU A 23 -16.86 18.51 -7.70
CA LEU A 23 -16.19 17.31 -7.19
C LEU A 23 -16.42 17.10 -5.69
N VAL A 24 -16.48 18.18 -4.91
CA VAL A 24 -16.83 18.14 -3.49
C VAL A 24 -18.28 17.69 -3.31
N HIS A 25 -19.20 18.20 -4.13
CA HIS A 25 -20.58 17.76 -4.09
C HIS A 25 -20.75 16.29 -4.49
N GLU A 26 -20.02 15.83 -5.49
CA GLU A 26 -19.97 14.42 -5.90
C GLU A 26 -19.42 13.52 -4.78
N TYR A 27 -18.43 14.01 -4.02
CA TYR A 27 -17.92 13.34 -2.81
C TYR A 27 -18.96 13.29 -1.68
N GLU A 28 -19.67 14.39 -1.42
CA GLU A 28 -20.70 14.47 -0.36
C GLU A 28 -21.89 13.55 -0.64
N LEU A 29 -22.25 13.39 -1.91
CA LEU A 29 -23.32 12.48 -2.35
C LEU A 29 -22.83 11.05 -2.60
N PHE A 30 -21.55 10.77 -2.36
CA PHE A 30 -20.96 9.47 -2.69
C PHE A 30 -21.56 8.36 -1.82
N GLN A 31 -22.26 7.44 -2.48
CA GLN A 31 -22.80 6.23 -1.89
C GLN A 31 -22.46 5.01 -2.75
N MET A 32 -22.37 3.86 -2.10
CA MET A 32 -22.23 2.58 -2.78
C MET A 32 -23.56 2.23 -3.44
N HIS A 33 -23.51 1.79 -4.70
CA HIS A 33 -24.72 1.34 -5.39
C HIS A 33 -25.04 -0.11 -5.01
N GLU A 34 -26.32 -0.50 -5.09
CA GLU A 34 -26.78 -1.85 -4.71
C GLU A 34 -26.12 -2.96 -5.57
N ASP A 35 -25.83 -2.66 -6.83
CA ASP A 35 -25.25 -3.62 -7.80
C ASP A 35 -23.72 -3.48 -8.00
N GLU A 36 -23.04 -2.74 -7.13
CA GLU A 36 -21.61 -2.44 -7.27
C GLU A 36 -20.74 -3.25 -6.29
N ASP A 37 -19.59 -3.73 -6.75
CA ASP A 37 -18.59 -4.35 -5.88
C ASP A 37 -17.72 -3.32 -5.14
N ILE A 38 -17.16 -3.71 -3.99
CA ILE A 38 -16.35 -2.82 -3.13
C ILE A 38 -15.15 -2.23 -3.87
N LYS A 39 -14.52 -3.00 -4.78
CA LYS A 39 -13.34 -2.57 -5.53
C LYS A 39 -13.71 -1.51 -6.57
N SER A 40 -14.86 -1.67 -7.23
CA SER A 40 -15.44 -0.70 -8.16
C SER A 40 -15.80 0.59 -7.43
N MET A 41 -16.43 0.50 -6.26
CA MET A 41 -16.73 1.66 -5.40
C MET A 41 -15.45 2.39 -4.99
N PHE A 42 -14.44 1.66 -4.52
CA PHE A 42 -13.16 2.24 -4.11
C PHE A 42 -12.42 2.91 -5.27
N THR A 43 -12.58 2.38 -6.50
CA THR A 43 -12.02 2.98 -7.71
C THR A 43 -12.68 4.33 -8.01
N ARG A 44 -14.02 4.42 -7.94
CA ARG A 44 -14.75 5.70 -8.12
C ARG A 44 -14.35 6.73 -7.06
N PHE A 45 -14.31 6.30 -5.80
CA PHE A 45 -13.85 7.14 -4.69
C PHE A 45 -12.43 7.67 -4.92
N THR A 46 -11.50 6.79 -5.29
CA THR A 46 -10.10 7.13 -5.56
C THR A 46 -9.96 8.12 -6.71
N ASN A 47 -10.80 8.00 -7.75
CA ASN A 47 -10.81 8.94 -8.87
C ASN A 47 -11.22 10.35 -8.45
N ILE A 48 -12.22 10.50 -7.57
CA ILE A 48 -12.65 11.80 -7.03
C ILE A 48 -11.52 12.43 -6.21
N ILE A 49 -10.88 11.66 -5.32
CA ILE A 49 -9.77 12.15 -4.50
C ILE A 49 -8.56 12.56 -5.37
N ASN A 50 -8.21 11.74 -6.37
CA ASN A 50 -7.11 12.05 -7.28
C ASN A 50 -7.39 13.30 -8.11
N ALA A 51 -8.64 13.51 -8.56
CA ALA A 51 -9.05 14.70 -9.28
C ALA A 51 -8.90 15.96 -8.40
N LEU A 52 -9.37 15.90 -7.15
CA LEU A 52 -9.22 17.00 -6.18
C LEU A 52 -7.74 17.30 -5.89
N GLN A 53 -6.92 16.27 -5.64
CA GLN A 53 -5.48 16.43 -5.39
C GLN A 53 -4.73 16.98 -6.60
N SER A 54 -5.14 16.60 -7.82
CA SER A 54 -4.54 17.15 -9.04
C SER A 54 -4.80 18.66 -9.14
N LEU A 55 -6.00 19.10 -8.76
CA LEU A 55 -6.36 20.51 -8.74
C LEU A 55 -5.61 21.28 -7.66
N ASP A 56 -5.48 20.72 -6.46
CA ASP A 56 -4.72 21.32 -5.35
C ASP A 56 -3.21 21.43 -5.66
N LYS A 57 -2.63 20.44 -6.34
CA LYS A 57 -1.24 20.51 -6.84
C LYS A 57 -1.05 21.62 -7.88
N THR A 58 -2.05 21.91 -8.71
CA THR A 58 -1.98 23.08 -9.62
C THR A 58 -2.08 24.41 -8.89
N PHE A 59 -2.69 24.43 -7.70
CA PHE A 59 -2.78 25.60 -6.81
C PHE A 59 -1.46 25.85 -6.06
N SER A 60 -0.85 24.77 -5.56
CA SER A 60 0.43 24.85 -4.83
C SER A 60 1.64 25.20 -5.72
N ASN A 61 1.58 24.93 -7.03
CA ASN A 61 2.69 25.18 -7.96
C ASN A 61 2.75 26.60 -8.53
N ARG A 62 1.87 27.52 -8.10
CA ARG A 62 2.00 28.95 -8.39
C ARG A 62 1.46 29.76 -7.22
N HIS A 63 2.39 30.24 -6.40
CA HIS A 63 2.24 31.28 -5.39
C HIS A 63 0.85 31.93 -5.28
N TYR A 64 0.05 31.48 -4.31
CA TYR A 64 -0.78 32.39 -3.52
C TYR A 64 -1.06 31.78 -2.14
N LYS A 65 -0.42 32.36 -1.11
CA LYS A 65 -0.85 32.23 0.28
C LYS A 65 -2.14 33.04 0.42
N SER A 66 -3.32 32.42 0.39
CA SER A 66 -4.53 32.95 1.03
C SER A 66 -5.62 31.88 1.06
N ASP A 67 -6.18 31.68 2.25
CA ASP A 67 -7.56 31.23 2.49
C ASP A 67 -7.93 29.77 2.26
N PHE A 68 -7.30 28.87 3.03
CA PHE A 68 -8.10 27.84 3.71
C PHE A 68 -8.96 28.54 4.78
N PRO A 69 -10.26 28.25 4.93
CA PRO A 69 -11.09 28.82 5.99
C PRO A 69 -10.53 28.44 7.38
N ARG A 70 -9.68 29.31 7.93
CA ARG A 70 -9.18 29.18 9.29
C ARG A 70 -10.35 29.44 10.23
N LEU A 71 -10.82 28.36 10.84
CA LEU A 71 -11.72 28.32 12.00
C LEU A 71 -11.51 29.54 12.90
N LYS A 72 -12.54 30.38 12.99
CA LYS A 72 -12.56 31.58 13.83
C LYS A 72 -12.39 31.21 15.31
N LYS A 73 -11.17 31.38 15.83
CA LYS A 73 -10.87 31.54 17.26
C LYS A 73 -10.02 32.80 17.42
N LYS A 74 -10.61 33.99 17.27
CA LYS A 74 -9.90 35.27 17.52
C LYS A 74 -10.84 36.48 17.59
N GLU A 75 -11.77 36.48 18.54
CA GLU A 75 -12.45 37.73 18.94
C GLU A 75 -12.16 38.16 20.39
N PHE A 76 -11.50 37.33 21.21
CA PHE A 76 -11.21 37.66 22.62
C PHE A 76 -9.88 38.40 22.87
N ILE A 77 -9.02 38.61 21.87
CA ILE A 77 -7.65 39.12 22.11
C ILE A 77 -7.46 40.60 21.69
N LYS A 78 -8.28 41.15 20.78
CA LYS A 78 -8.10 42.54 20.32
C LYS A 78 -8.50 43.59 21.36
N LYS A 79 -9.55 43.34 22.15
CA LYS A 79 -10.07 44.31 23.13
C LYS A 79 -9.10 44.60 24.30
N LYS A 80 -8.13 43.72 24.57
CA LYS A 80 -7.15 43.91 25.67
C LYS A 80 -5.90 44.70 25.25
N LYS A 81 -5.67 44.90 23.95
CA LYS A 81 -4.44 45.55 23.44
C LYS A 81 -4.61 47.03 23.08
N GLU A 82 -5.83 47.48 22.83
CA GLU A 82 -6.14 48.91 22.58
C GLU A 82 -6.25 49.72 23.88
N MET A 83 -6.60 49.10 25.01
CA MET A 83 -6.81 49.80 26.29
C MET A 83 -5.52 50.15 27.05
N VAL A 84 -4.36 49.64 26.61
CA VAL A 84 -3.05 49.83 27.29
C VAL A 84 -2.23 50.96 26.65
N ALA A 85 -2.58 51.42 25.45
CA ALA A 85 -1.77 52.38 24.69
C ALA A 85 -2.05 53.86 24.99
N THR A 86 -3.05 54.18 25.81
CA THR A 86 -3.40 55.58 26.16
C THR A 86 -2.90 56.03 27.54
N TRP A 87 -2.10 55.21 28.23
CA TRP A 87 -1.65 55.46 29.61
C TRP A 87 -0.13 55.64 29.76
N ASP A 88 0.61 55.73 28.65
CA ASP A 88 2.08 55.86 28.65
C ASP A 88 2.52 57.12 27.91
N ASP A 89 2.16 58.29 28.44
CA ASP A 89 2.90 59.52 28.17
C ASP A 89 2.73 60.49 29.35
N SER A 90 3.46 60.22 30.43
CA SER A 90 3.69 61.18 31.50
C SER A 90 4.98 61.93 31.21
N ASP A 91 4.85 63.12 30.62
CA ASP A 91 5.81 64.21 30.81
C ASP A 91 5.07 65.42 31.38
N GLU A 92 5.18 65.56 32.70
CA GLU A 92 4.64 66.63 33.50
C GLU A 92 5.49 67.89 33.30
N SER A 93 4.95 68.89 32.60
CA SER A 93 5.47 70.24 32.65
C SER A 93 4.33 71.26 32.81
N SER A 94 4.37 71.93 33.97
CA SER A 94 3.90 73.29 34.23
C SER A 94 2.39 73.54 34.37
N SER A 95 1.98 73.68 35.64
CA SER A 95 1.01 74.63 36.23
C SER A 95 -0.30 74.94 35.50
N ASP A 96 -1.44 74.62 36.12
CA ASP A 96 -2.41 75.61 36.62
C ASP A 96 -3.61 74.94 37.31
N GLU A 97 -4.00 75.46 38.47
CA GLU A 97 -4.95 74.90 39.46
C GLU A 97 -6.44 74.96 39.04
N ASP A 98 -6.81 75.42 37.84
CA ASP A 98 -8.22 75.72 37.50
C ASP A 98 -8.95 74.68 36.62
N THR A 99 -8.32 73.54 36.29
CA THR A 99 -8.91 72.51 35.41
C THR A 99 -9.56 71.33 36.15
N ARG A 100 -9.31 71.17 37.46
CA ARG A 100 -9.78 70.00 38.23
C ARG A 100 -11.28 70.04 38.56
N GLU A 101 -11.84 71.21 38.87
CA GLU A 101 -13.28 71.37 39.10
C GLU A 101 -14.13 71.06 37.85
N GLN A 102 -13.65 71.38 36.66
CA GLN A 102 -14.39 71.16 35.40
C GLN A 102 -14.40 69.68 34.99
N VAL A 103 -13.30 68.96 35.24
CA VAL A 103 -13.19 67.52 34.99
C VAL A 103 -14.09 66.72 35.94
N ALA A 104 -14.23 67.13 37.20
CA ALA A 104 -15.11 66.48 38.16
C ALA A 104 -16.61 66.59 37.78
N GLN A 105 -17.03 67.74 37.25
CA GLN A 105 -18.41 67.96 36.80
C GLN A 105 -18.73 67.19 35.51
N LEU A 106 -17.79 67.09 34.57
CA LEU A 106 -17.91 66.25 33.38
C LEU A 106 -17.96 64.75 33.74
N ALA A 107 -17.14 64.31 34.69
CA ALA A 107 -17.17 62.92 35.16
C ALA A 107 -18.53 62.58 35.81
N LEU A 108 -19.08 63.48 36.64
CA LEU A 108 -20.40 63.27 37.26
C LEU A 108 -21.54 63.19 36.24
N MET A 109 -21.51 64.01 35.18
CA MET A 109 -22.51 63.99 34.11
C MET A 109 -22.43 62.70 33.27
N VAL A 110 -21.21 62.17 33.05
CA VAL A 110 -20.99 60.86 32.41
C VAL A 110 -21.49 59.70 33.28
N PHE A 111 -21.44 59.80 34.61
CA PHE A 111 -21.96 58.77 35.51
C PHE A 111 -23.48 58.87 35.76
N GLU A 112 -24.10 60.02 35.53
CA GLU A 112 -25.56 60.20 35.68
C GLU A 112 -26.36 59.82 34.43
N GLU A 113 -25.78 59.89 33.23
CA GLU A 113 -26.44 59.51 31.95
C GLU A 113 -26.41 58.00 31.64
N GLU A 114 -25.63 57.17 32.35
CA GLU A 114 -25.61 55.70 32.19
C GLU A 114 -26.64 54.97 33.08
N LYS A 115 -27.78 55.58 33.40
CA LYS A 115 -28.93 54.84 33.92
C LYS A 115 -29.96 54.67 32.81
N GLU A 116 -30.30 53.41 32.57
CA GLU A 116 -31.31 52.89 31.65
C GLU A 116 -30.82 52.50 30.24
N GLU A 117 -29.78 51.67 30.17
CA GLU A 117 -29.89 50.50 29.28
C GLU A 117 -30.01 49.26 30.17
N GLU A 118 -31.26 48.81 30.30
CA GLU A 118 -31.70 47.59 30.98
C GLU A 118 -31.01 46.37 30.33
N SER A 119 -29.76 46.10 30.72
CA SER A 119 -29.21 44.78 30.57
C SER A 119 -30.00 43.89 31.52
N GLU A 120 -30.86 43.02 30.99
CA GLU A 120 -31.47 41.94 31.75
C GLU A 120 -30.35 41.20 32.49
N GLU A 121 -30.14 41.52 33.76
CA GLU A 121 -29.29 40.75 34.66
C GLU A 121 -29.98 39.39 34.81
N VAL A 122 -29.52 38.42 34.02
CA VAL A 122 -29.90 37.00 34.15
C VAL A 122 -29.79 36.65 35.63
N THR A 123 -30.95 36.42 36.25
CA THR A 123 -31.03 36.18 37.68
C THR A 123 -30.36 34.84 38.00
N TYR A 124 -29.73 34.74 39.17
CA TYR A 124 -28.95 33.56 39.57
C TYR A 124 -29.74 32.25 39.43
N ASP A 125 -31.06 32.31 39.59
CA ASP A 125 -32.00 31.20 39.42
C ASP A 125 -32.12 30.70 37.97
N GLU A 126 -32.07 31.59 36.96
CA GLU A 126 -32.07 31.18 35.54
C GLU A 126 -30.78 30.45 35.14
N LEU A 127 -29.64 30.88 35.71
CA LEU A 127 -28.34 30.23 35.54
C LEU A 127 -28.33 28.81 36.12
N ILE A 128 -29.01 28.58 37.25
CA ILE A 128 -29.17 27.26 37.86
C ILE A 128 -30.01 26.36 36.95
N ILE A 129 -31.16 26.84 36.46
CA ILE A 129 -32.04 26.08 35.56
C ILE A 129 -31.30 25.69 34.27
N MET A 130 -30.47 26.59 33.73
CA MET A 130 -29.63 26.30 32.57
C MET A 130 -28.60 25.21 32.87
N CYS A 131 -27.93 25.27 34.02
CA CYS A 131 -26.97 24.24 34.45
C CYS A 131 -27.64 22.87 34.59
N GLU A 132 -28.82 22.79 35.20
CA GLU A 132 -29.57 21.53 35.36
C GLU A 132 -29.97 20.92 34.01
N LYS A 133 -30.39 21.77 33.05
CA LYS A 133 -30.72 21.34 31.69
C LYS A 133 -29.49 20.80 30.96
N TYR A 134 -28.35 21.46 31.07
CA TYR A 134 -27.08 20.97 30.51
C TYR A 134 -26.64 19.66 31.17
N ASN A 135 -26.75 19.54 32.49
CA ASN A 135 -26.45 18.29 33.21
C ASN A 135 -27.34 17.14 32.75
N SER A 136 -28.62 17.39 32.53
CA SER A 136 -29.57 16.41 31.97
C SER A 136 -29.16 15.98 30.56
N LYS A 137 -28.75 16.93 29.70
CA LYS A 137 -28.22 16.66 28.36
C LYS A 137 -26.94 15.82 28.41
N ILE A 138 -26.00 16.16 29.29
CA ILE A 138 -24.75 15.44 29.51
C ILE A 138 -25.02 14.00 29.98
N ALA A 139 -25.95 13.82 30.92
CA ALA A 139 -26.32 12.48 31.40
C ALA A 139 -26.91 11.60 30.29
N SER A 140 -27.79 12.17 29.45
CA SER A 140 -28.36 11.49 28.28
C SER A 140 -27.28 11.10 27.26
N LEU A 141 -26.38 12.04 26.92
CA LEU A 141 -25.26 11.78 26.03
C LEU A 141 -24.32 10.70 26.59
N LYS A 142 -23.99 10.75 27.88
CA LYS A 142 -23.16 9.74 28.55
C LYS A 142 -23.80 8.35 28.54
N LYS A 143 -25.14 8.26 28.55
CA LYS A 143 -25.85 6.98 28.38
C LYS A 143 -25.73 6.49 26.94
N LYS A 144 -25.93 7.38 25.95
CA LYS A 144 -25.80 7.04 24.52
C LYS A 144 -24.38 6.64 24.11
N VAL A 145 -23.36 7.28 24.68
CA VAL A 145 -21.96 6.89 24.49
C VAL A 145 -21.70 5.49 25.06
N ARG A 146 -22.23 5.17 26.24
CA ARG A 146 -22.11 3.82 26.82
C ARG A 146 -22.77 2.74 25.96
N THR A 147 -23.96 3.01 25.41
CA THR A 147 -24.62 2.04 24.53
C THR A 147 -23.84 1.84 23.23
N LEU A 148 -23.34 2.92 22.62
CA LEU A 148 -22.52 2.84 21.41
C LEU A 148 -21.19 2.11 21.64
N ILE A 149 -20.56 2.29 22.80
CA ILE A 149 -19.34 1.54 23.16
C ILE A 149 -19.64 0.04 23.21
N ASN A 150 -20.71 -0.37 23.88
CA ASN A 150 -21.09 -1.79 23.97
C ASN A 150 -21.42 -2.38 22.59
N GLU A 151 -22.23 -1.69 21.78
CA GLU A 151 -22.55 -2.12 20.41
C GLU A 151 -21.28 -2.26 19.55
N ASN A 152 -20.33 -1.35 19.68
CA ASN A 152 -19.07 -1.38 18.96
C ASN A 152 -18.15 -2.52 19.40
N ASP A 153 -18.13 -2.83 20.71
CA ASP A 153 -17.41 -3.98 21.24
C ASP A 153 -18.02 -5.30 20.74
N GLU A 154 -19.36 -5.42 20.72
CA GLU A 154 -20.07 -6.57 20.17
C GLU A 154 -19.77 -6.77 18.66
N LEU A 155 -19.86 -5.71 17.86
CA LEU A 155 -19.54 -5.77 16.42
C LEU A 155 -18.09 -6.23 16.17
N LYS A 156 -17.14 -5.72 16.95
CA LYS A 156 -15.73 -6.14 16.85
C LYS A 156 -15.53 -7.62 17.15
N THR A 157 -16.27 -8.18 18.11
CA THR A 157 -16.22 -9.63 18.39
C THR A 157 -16.81 -10.45 17.25
N ILE A 158 -17.93 -10.00 16.67
CA ILE A 158 -18.59 -10.69 15.55
C ILE A 158 -17.69 -10.73 14.31
N ASP A 159 -17.05 -9.61 13.95
CA ASP A 159 -16.15 -9.55 12.79
C ASP A 159 -14.96 -10.49 12.97
N LEU A 160 -14.31 -10.48 14.14
CA LEU A 160 -13.21 -11.41 14.45
C LEU A 160 -13.67 -12.87 14.37
N THR A 161 -14.86 -13.21 14.89
CA THR A 161 -15.36 -14.60 14.83
C THR A 161 -15.68 -15.06 13.41
N LYS A 162 -16.22 -14.19 12.55
CA LYS A 162 -16.47 -14.52 11.14
C LYS A 162 -15.17 -14.75 10.37
N GLU A 163 -14.16 -13.92 10.62
CA GLU A 163 -12.84 -14.04 10.00
C GLU A 163 -12.15 -15.35 10.43
N ILE A 164 -12.20 -15.70 11.72
CA ILE A 164 -11.68 -16.97 12.24
C ILE A 164 -12.39 -18.16 11.58
N ASN A 165 -13.72 -18.18 11.56
CA ASN A 165 -14.47 -19.29 10.96
C ASN A 165 -14.20 -19.45 9.45
N SER A 166 -13.98 -18.34 8.73
CA SER A 166 -13.61 -18.39 7.31
C SER A 166 -12.23 -19.01 7.11
N ASN A 167 -11.27 -18.61 7.93
CA ASN A 167 -9.91 -19.13 7.85
C ASN A 167 -9.84 -20.60 8.27
N ASP A 168 -10.62 -21.03 9.27
CA ASP A 168 -10.66 -22.43 9.71
C ASP A 168 -11.16 -23.36 8.59
N VAL A 169 -12.16 -22.93 7.81
CA VAL A 169 -12.64 -23.69 6.63
C VAL A 169 -11.57 -23.78 5.53
N GLU A 170 -10.82 -22.71 5.31
CA GLU A 170 -9.73 -22.70 4.33
C GLU A 170 -8.54 -23.57 4.79
N ILE A 171 -8.23 -23.56 6.08
CA ILE A 171 -7.23 -24.44 6.70
C ILE A 171 -7.62 -25.91 6.52
N ASP A 172 -8.86 -26.29 6.84
CA ASP A 172 -9.34 -27.66 6.69
C ASP A 172 -9.24 -28.15 5.22
N PHE A 173 -9.51 -27.27 4.26
CA PHE A 173 -9.37 -27.60 2.84
C PHE A 173 -7.90 -27.83 2.45
N LEU A 174 -7.01 -26.92 2.87
CA LEU A 174 -5.57 -27.01 2.60
C LEU A 174 -4.94 -28.23 3.29
N GLU A 175 -5.34 -28.56 4.52
CA GLU A 175 -4.87 -29.74 5.24
C GLU A 175 -5.22 -31.02 4.49
N ASN A 176 -6.44 -31.12 3.93
CA ASN A 176 -6.83 -32.26 3.11
C ASN A 176 -6.03 -32.34 1.80
N GLU A 177 -5.75 -31.21 1.14
CA GLU A 177 -4.94 -31.18 -0.07
C GLU A 177 -3.49 -31.62 0.21
N VAL A 178 -2.90 -31.14 1.32
CA VAL A 178 -1.56 -31.56 1.77
C VAL A 178 -1.55 -33.06 2.06
N ALA A 179 -2.54 -33.59 2.78
CA ALA A 179 -2.62 -35.02 3.08
C ALA A 179 -2.69 -35.89 1.82
N HIS A 180 -3.45 -35.45 0.80
CA HIS A 180 -3.51 -36.13 -0.49
C HIS A 180 -2.15 -36.12 -1.20
N LEU A 181 -1.49 -34.97 -1.27
CA LEU A 181 -0.17 -34.82 -1.91
C LEU A 181 0.92 -35.62 -1.18
N GLU A 182 0.86 -35.73 0.14
CA GLU A 182 1.79 -36.55 0.93
C GLU A 182 1.65 -38.03 0.61
N GLU A 183 0.43 -38.55 0.49
CA GLU A 183 0.20 -39.95 0.14
C GLU A 183 0.62 -40.25 -1.31
N GLU A 184 0.36 -39.32 -2.25
CA GLU A 184 0.86 -39.44 -3.62
C GLU A 184 2.39 -39.47 -3.66
N ASN A 185 3.07 -38.58 -2.94
CA ASN A 185 4.53 -38.55 -2.84
C ASN A 185 5.10 -39.85 -2.26
N LYS A 186 4.42 -40.43 -1.27
CA LYS A 186 4.80 -41.72 -0.67
C LYS A 186 4.66 -42.85 -1.70
N ASN A 187 3.59 -42.87 -2.48
CA ASN A 187 3.38 -43.84 -3.55
C ASN A 187 4.44 -43.71 -4.65
N LEU A 188 4.70 -42.50 -5.12
CA LEU A 188 5.76 -42.22 -6.10
C LEU A 188 7.14 -42.64 -5.59
N LYS A 189 7.41 -42.46 -4.29
CA LYS A 189 8.67 -42.91 -3.69
C LYS A 189 8.83 -44.42 -3.72
N VAL A 190 7.77 -45.17 -3.42
CA VAL A 190 7.75 -46.63 -3.53
C VAL A 190 8.00 -47.07 -4.98
N GLU A 191 7.36 -46.41 -5.95
CA GLU A 191 7.57 -46.70 -7.37
C GLU A 191 9.01 -46.42 -7.82
N VAL A 192 9.58 -45.28 -7.41
CA VAL A 192 10.98 -44.94 -7.70
C VAL A 192 11.94 -45.98 -7.13
N ASP A 193 11.71 -46.46 -5.90
CA ASP A 193 12.57 -47.47 -5.30
C ASP A 193 12.42 -48.84 -6.00
N ALA A 194 11.21 -49.19 -6.44
CA ALA A 194 10.99 -50.38 -7.28
C ALA A 194 11.71 -50.26 -8.63
N LEU A 195 11.61 -49.11 -9.30
CA LEU A 195 12.29 -48.83 -10.56
C LEU A 195 13.81 -48.86 -10.39
N LYS A 196 14.36 -48.24 -9.35
CA LYS A 196 15.80 -48.33 -9.02
C LYS A 196 16.25 -49.78 -8.84
N LYS A 197 15.45 -50.61 -8.18
CA LYS A 197 15.74 -52.05 -8.01
C LYS A 197 15.70 -52.80 -9.33
N THR A 198 14.80 -52.44 -10.26
CA THR A 198 14.82 -53.01 -11.62
C THR A 198 16.02 -52.54 -12.44
N LEU A 199 16.41 -51.28 -12.30
CA LEU A 199 17.55 -50.70 -12.99
C LEU A 199 18.87 -51.33 -12.53
N SER A 200 19.05 -51.58 -11.23
CA SER A 200 20.25 -52.26 -10.72
C SER A 200 20.36 -53.70 -11.25
N LYS A 201 19.23 -54.44 -11.30
CA LYS A 201 19.17 -55.75 -11.95
C LYS A 201 19.55 -55.67 -13.42
N PHE A 202 18.96 -54.72 -14.16
CA PHE A 202 19.26 -54.50 -15.57
C PHE A 202 20.74 -54.18 -15.79
N SER A 203 21.31 -53.28 -14.99
CA SER A 203 22.72 -52.91 -15.03
C SER A 203 23.62 -54.13 -14.83
N SER A 204 23.35 -54.96 -13.82
CA SER A 204 24.13 -56.18 -13.58
C SER A 204 23.98 -57.22 -14.69
N SER A 205 22.81 -57.30 -15.33
CA SER A 205 22.62 -58.18 -16.49
C SER A 205 23.34 -57.64 -17.73
N SER A 206 23.38 -56.32 -17.91
CA SER A 206 24.08 -55.65 -19.02
C SER A 206 25.58 -55.85 -18.91
N GLU A 207 26.15 -55.71 -17.71
CA GLU A 207 27.57 -55.95 -17.45
C GLU A 207 27.96 -57.41 -17.73
N LYS A 208 27.12 -58.38 -17.33
CA LYS A 208 27.34 -59.79 -17.68
C LYS A 208 27.31 -60.02 -19.19
N LEU A 209 26.40 -59.38 -19.90
CA LEU A 209 26.33 -59.45 -21.35
C LEU A 209 27.56 -58.83 -22.02
N GLU A 210 28.00 -57.64 -21.58
CA GLU A 210 29.22 -57.01 -22.07
C GLU A 210 30.46 -57.86 -21.82
N ASN A 211 30.59 -58.46 -20.64
CA ASN A 211 31.66 -59.40 -20.33
C ASN A 211 31.64 -60.61 -21.28
N LEU A 212 30.46 -61.18 -21.55
CA LEU A 212 30.33 -62.32 -22.46
C LEU A 212 30.65 -61.95 -23.91
N LEU A 213 30.20 -60.77 -24.38
CA LEU A 213 30.54 -60.25 -25.69
C LEU A 213 32.03 -59.91 -25.81
N GLY A 214 32.65 -59.38 -24.75
CA GLY A 214 34.09 -59.12 -24.69
C GLY A 214 34.93 -60.40 -24.70
N MET A 215 34.39 -61.51 -24.18
CA MET A 215 35.02 -62.84 -24.24
C MET A 215 34.77 -63.58 -25.57
N GLN A 216 33.83 -63.10 -26.40
CA GLN A 216 33.56 -63.72 -27.69
C GLN A 216 34.75 -63.48 -28.63
N ARG A 217 35.39 -64.55 -29.11
CA ARG A 217 36.44 -64.46 -30.14
C ARG A 217 35.90 -63.65 -31.32
N CYS A 218 36.68 -62.68 -31.80
CA CYS A 218 36.39 -62.02 -33.07
C CYS A 218 36.10 -63.11 -34.11
N VAL A 219 35.06 -62.92 -34.93
CA VAL A 219 34.55 -63.89 -35.93
C VAL A 219 35.63 -64.40 -36.91
N PHE A 220 36.83 -63.81 -36.85
CA PHE A 220 38.01 -64.06 -37.63
C PHE A 220 39.04 -65.02 -36.98
N ASP A 221 38.99 -65.28 -35.67
CA ASP A 221 39.88 -66.25 -34.99
C ASP A 221 39.32 -67.67 -35.03
N LYS A 222 39.25 -68.22 -36.25
CA LYS A 222 38.86 -69.62 -36.50
C LYS A 222 40.07 -70.56 -36.38
N ALA A 223 40.58 -70.75 -35.16
CA ALA A 223 41.51 -71.83 -34.86
C ALA A 223 40.76 -72.93 -34.09
N GLY A 224 40.56 -74.09 -34.74
CA GLY A 224 39.86 -75.28 -34.22
C GLY A 224 39.85 -76.41 -35.25
N LEU A 225 39.59 -77.65 -34.81
CA LEU A 225 39.64 -78.85 -35.67
C LEU A 225 38.76 -78.67 -36.92
N GLY A 226 39.41 -78.62 -38.09
CA GLY A 226 38.74 -78.54 -39.41
C GLY A 226 38.79 -77.18 -40.11
N TYR A 227 39.43 -76.15 -39.54
CA TYR A 227 39.69 -74.87 -40.23
C TYR A 227 41.18 -74.65 -40.46
N GLU A 228 41.57 -74.30 -41.68
CA GLU A 228 42.92 -73.87 -42.02
C GLU A 228 43.14 -72.40 -41.62
N GLU A 229 44.28 -72.10 -41.00
CA GLU A 229 44.68 -70.73 -40.67
C GLU A 229 44.79 -69.89 -41.95
N MET A 230 43.88 -68.92 -42.08
CA MET A 230 43.93 -67.95 -43.17
C MET A 230 44.93 -66.85 -42.86
N ASN A 231 46.16 -66.97 -43.39
CA ASN A 231 47.26 -66.00 -43.23
C ASN A 231 46.97 -64.56 -43.74
N ASN A 232 45.79 -64.29 -44.29
CA ASN A 232 45.45 -63.03 -44.94
C ASN A 232 44.26 -62.28 -44.32
N VAL A 233 43.82 -62.63 -43.11
CA VAL A 233 42.77 -61.84 -42.47
C VAL A 233 43.37 -60.55 -41.93
N LYS A 234 43.16 -59.44 -42.65
CA LYS A 234 43.43 -58.09 -42.14
C LYS A 234 42.60 -57.92 -40.86
N HIS A 235 43.25 -57.93 -39.70
CA HIS A 235 42.60 -57.53 -38.45
C HIS A 235 41.98 -56.15 -38.67
N TYR A 236 40.65 -56.05 -38.56
CA TYR A 236 39.95 -54.77 -38.58
C TYR A 236 40.16 -54.03 -37.24
N GLN A 237 41.42 -53.71 -36.91
CA GLN A 237 41.77 -52.79 -35.83
C GLN A 237 41.03 -51.45 -36.00
N ASN A 238 40.81 -51.07 -37.26
CA ASN A 238 40.10 -49.87 -37.69
C ASN A 238 38.68 -49.73 -37.14
N PHE A 239 37.98 -50.81 -36.75
CA PHE A 239 36.63 -50.69 -36.23
C PHE A 239 36.63 -50.16 -34.78
N PHE A 240 37.58 -50.61 -33.96
CA PHE A 240 37.76 -50.12 -32.60
C PHE A 240 38.42 -48.73 -32.59
N GLU A 241 39.41 -48.49 -33.46
CA GLU A 241 40.02 -47.17 -33.63
C GLU A 241 39.01 -46.11 -34.10
N ARG A 242 38.07 -46.48 -34.99
CA ARG A 242 36.97 -45.58 -35.38
C ARG A 242 36.08 -45.23 -34.20
N LYS A 243 35.73 -46.20 -33.36
CA LYS A 243 34.87 -45.95 -32.18
C LYS A 243 35.56 -44.99 -31.22
N GLU A 244 36.84 -45.21 -30.93
CA GLU A 244 37.65 -44.36 -30.05
C GLU A 244 37.83 -42.94 -30.64
N MET A 245 38.08 -42.83 -31.94
CA MET A 245 38.14 -41.53 -32.63
C MET A 245 36.80 -40.79 -32.61
N ILE A 246 35.68 -41.49 -32.76
CA ILE A 246 34.34 -40.87 -32.67
C ILE A 246 34.08 -40.34 -31.26
N GLU A 247 34.50 -41.07 -30.22
CA GLU A 247 34.37 -40.60 -28.83
C GLU A 247 35.26 -39.39 -28.54
N LYS A 248 36.53 -39.41 -28.97
CA LYS A 248 37.44 -38.24 -28.85
C LYS A 248 36.88 -37.02 -29.57
N ASN A 249 36.41 -37.18 -30.82
CA ASN A 249 35.82 -36.10 -31.60
C ASN A 249 34.54 -35.52 -30.96
N LYS A 250 33.71 -36.35 -30.30
CA LYS A 250 32.53 -35.87 -29.57
C LYS A 250 32.90 -34.98 -28.39
N VAL A 251 33.93 -35.35 -27.63
CA VAL A 251 34.43 -34.55 -26.51
C VAL A 251 35.01 -33.23 -27.00
N GLU A 252 35.78 -33.26 -28.09
CA GLU A 252 36.38 -32.06 -28.67
C GLU A 252 35.31 -31.08 -29.22
N MET A 253 34.29 -31.62 -29.89
CA MET A 253 33.12 -30.84 -30.34
C MET A 253 32.37 -30.19 -29.18
N PHE A 254 32.24 -30.88 -28.05
CA PHE A 254 31.61 -30.32 -26.85
C PHE A 254 32.40 -29.14 -26.29
N LEU A 255 33.74 -29.26 -26.23
CA LEU A 255 34.63 -28.18 -25.78
C LEU A 255 34.60 -26.98 -26.74
N LEU A 256 34.59 -27.20 -28.05
CA LEU A 256 34.45 -26.13 -29.06
C LEU A 256 33.11 -25.41 -28.94
N LYS A 257 32.01 -26.15 -28.73
CA LYS A 257 30.68 -25.57 -28.53
C LYS A 257 30.64 -24.69 -27.27
N GLY A 258 31.26 -25.12 -26.17
CA GLY A 258 31.39 -24.31 -24.97
C GLY A 258 32.24 -23.04 -25.16
N LYS A 259 33.32 -23.12 -25.94
CA LYS A 259 34.14 -21.93 -26.30
C LYS A 259 33.37 -20.95 -27.18
N LEU A 260 32.61 -21.43 -28.17
CA LEU A 260 31.74 -20.61 -29.02
C LEU A 260 30.64 -19.93 -28.21
N GLN A 261 30.04 -20.63 -27.25
CA GLN A 261 29.01 -20.06 -26.39
C GLN A 261 29.57 -18.95 -25.49
N LYS A 262 30.79 -19.12 -24.96
CA LYS A 262 31.51 -18.05 -24.23
C LYS A 262 31.86 -16.86 -25.11
N LEU A 263 32.32 -17.09 -26.34
CA LEU A 263 32.58 -16.02 -27.32
C LEU A 263 31.30 -15.26 -27.69
N PHE A 264 30.19 -15.97 -27.89
CA PHE A 264 28.89 -15.38 -28.17
C PHE A 264 28.41 -14.50 -27.02
N VAL A 265 28.51 -14.99 -25.77
CA VAL A 265 28.18 -14.18 -24.57
C VAL A 265 29.07 -12.94 -24.49
N ASN A 266 30.37 -13.05 -24.76
CA ASN A 266 31.29 -11.90 -24.74
C ASN A 266 31.03 -10.87 -25.86
N ILE A 267 30.48 -11.30 -27.00
CA ILE A 267 30.11 -10.40 -28.10
C ILE A 267 28.80 -9.68 -27.80
N VAL A 268 27.83 -10.37 -27.17
CA VAL A 268 26.50 -9.81 -26.85
C VAL A 268 26.52 -8.82 -25.68
N VAL A 269 27.53 -8.90 -24.80
CA VAL A 269 27.69 -8.04 -23.61
C VAL A 269 28.55 -6.80 -23.88
N ARG A 270 28.99 -6.58 -25.13
CA ARG A 270 29.76 -5.40 -25.57
C ARG A 270 28.92 -4.46 -26.43
#